data_AF-A0A376W7C0-F1
#
_entry.id   AF-A0A376W7C0-F1
#
_cell.length_a   1.000
_cell.length_b   1.000
_cell.length_c   1.000
_cell.angle_alpha   90.00
_cell.angle_beta   90.00
_cell.angle_gamma   90.00
#
_symmetry.space_group_name_H-M   'P 1'
#
loop_
_entity.id
_entity.type
_entity.pdbx_description
1 polymer ?
#
loop_
_entity_poly.entity_id
_entity_poly.type
_entity_poly.pdbx_seq_one_letter_code
_entity_poly.pdbx_strand_id
1 'polypeptide(L)'
;MNRFIMANSQQCLGCHACEIACVMAHNDEQHVLSQHHFHPRITVIKHQQQRSAVTCHHCEDAPCARSCPNGAISHVDDSIQVNQQKCIGCKSCVVAFHLVRCKSF
;
A
#
# COMPACT_ATOMS: atom_id res chain seq x y z
N MET A 1 -7.33 -16.02 -9.08
CA MET A 1 -6.35 -15.92 -10.19
C MET A 1 -5.42 -14.80 -9.77
N ASN A 2 -4.21 -15.12 -9.33
CA ASN A 2 -3.40 -14.19 -8.54
C ASN A 2 -3.11 -12.90 -9.32
N ARG A 3 -3.53 -11.77 -8.77
CA ARG A 3 -3.28 -10.43 -9.31
C ARG A 3 -2.07 -9.85 -8.60
N PHE A 4 -1.15 -9.24 -9.35
CA PHE A 4 0.01 -8.57 -8.78
C PHE A 4 0.32 -7.27 -9.52
N ILE A 5 0.93 -6.34 -8.81
CA ILE A 5 1.40 -5.06 -9.34
C ILE A 5 2.92 -5.09 -9.31
N MET A 6 3.56 -4.82 -10.45
CA MET A 6 5.01 -4.69 -10.56
C MET A 6 5.37 -3.27 -10.99
N ALA A 7 6.11 -2.56 -10.14
CA ALA A 7 6.66 -1.26 -10.48
C ALA A 7 8.00 -1.43 -11.24
N ASN A 8 8.03 -1.05 -12.51
CA ASN A 8 9.26 -1.04 -13.29
C ASN A 8 10.05 0.26 -13.02
N SER A 9 11.14 0.16 -12.26
CA SER A 9 11.99 1.30 -11.90
C SER A 9 12.74 1.91 -13.09
N GLN A 10 12.98 1.15 -14.16
CA GLN A 10 13.65 1.65 -15.37
C GLN A 10 12.75 2.58 -16.18
N GLN A 11 11.42 2.44 -16.05
CA GLN A 11 10.43 3.26 -16.75
C GLN A 11 9.78 4.31 -15.83
N CYS A 12 10.07 4.27 -14.52
CA CYS A 12 9.49 5.19 -13.57
C CYS A 12 10.12 6.58 -13.71
N LEU A 13 9.35 7.56 -14.16
CA LEU A 13 9.79 8.96 -14.22
C LEU A 13 9.74 9.66 -12.86
N GLY A 14 9.05 9.07 -11.88
CA GLY A 14 8.79 9.68 -10.58
C GLY A 14 7.83 10.88 -10.66
N CYS A 15 6.82 10.83 -11.51
CA CYS A 15 5.89 11.95 -11.72
C CYS A 15 4.79 12.08 -10.65
N HIS A 16 4.70 11.17 -9.68
CA HIS A 16 3.65 11.13 -8.64
C HIS A 16 2.21 10.95 -9.15
N ALA A 17 2.00 10.73 -10.45
CA ALA A 17 0.67 10.50 -11.01
C ALA A 17 -0.04 9.28 -10.40
N CYS A 18 0.71 8.22 -10.07
CA CYS A 18 0.15 7.04 -9.41
C CYS A 18 -0.34 7.32 -7.98
N GLU A 19 0.25 8.28 -7.26
CA GLU A 19 -0.22 8.69 -5.93
C GLU A 19 -1.56 9.43 -6.05
N ILE A 20 -1.64 10.37 -7.00
CA ILE A 20 -2.87 11.13 -7.29
C ILE A 20 -4.00 10.17 -7.69
N ALA A 21 -3.73 9.25 -8.62
CA ALA A 21 -4.69 8.25 -9.05
C ALA A 21 -5.16 7.35 -7.89
N CYS A 22 -4.25 6.96 -6.99
CA CYS A 22 -4.59 6.16 -5.82
C CYS A 22 -5.51 6.91 -4.85
N VAL A 23 -5.25 8.20 -4.61
CA VAL A 23 -6.12 9.04 -3.76
C VAL A 23 -7.51 9.18 -4.39
N MET A 24 -7.59 9.45 -5.70
CA MET A 24 -8.87 9.59 -6.41
C MET A 24 -9.68 8.29 -6.37
N ALA A 25 -9.05 7.14 -6.65
CA ALA A 25 -9.70 5.83 -6.62
C ALA A 25 -10.22 5.45 -5.22
N HIS A 26 -9.65 6.01 -4.16
CA HIS A 26 -10.11 5.82 -2.77
C HIS A 26 -10.95 6.97 -2.23
N ASN A 27 -11.36 7.89 -3.10
CA ASN A 27 -12.21 9.04 -2.81
C ASN A 27 -13.31 9.17 -3.87
N ASP A 28 -13.91 8.04 -4.27
CA ASP A 28 -15.02 7.97 -5.24
C ASP A 28 -14.75 8.70 -6.57
N GLU A 29 -13.51 8.59 -7.07
CA GLU A 29 -13.02 9.27 -8.28
C GLU A 29 -13.03 10.81 -8.21
N GLN A 30 -13.16 11.37 -7.01
CA GLN A 30 -13.17 12.81 -6.79
C GLN A 30 -11.78 13.33 -6.44
N HIS A 31 -11.46 14.52 -6.98
CA HIS A 31 -10.23 15.22 -6.64
C HIS A 31 -10.23 15.67 -5.19
N VAL A 32 -9.14 15.36 -4.50
CA VAL A 32 -8.86 15.87 -3.16
C VAL A 32 -8.05 17.15 -3.26
N LEU A 33 -8.66 18.28 -2.93
CA LEU A 33 -8.01 19.60 -2.97
C LEU A 33 -7.32 19.96 -1.63
N SER A 34 -7.70 19.29 -0.54
CA SER A 34 -7.12 19.51 0.78
C SER A 34 -5.91 18.62 1.01
N GLN A 35 -4.79 19.21 1.42
CA GLN A 35 -3.59 18.46 1.81
C GLN A 35 -3.87 17.48 2.96
N HIS A 36 -4.80 17.82 3.87
CA HIS A 36 -5.14 16.97 5.01
C HIS A 36 -5.85 15.67 4.63
N HIS A 37 -6.40 15.58 3.42
CA HIS A 37 -7.08 14.38 2.93
C HIS A 37 -6.28 13.65 1.85
N PHE A 38 -5.10 14.17 1.48
CA PHE A 38 -4.24 13.57 0.48
C PHE A 38 -3.41 12.44 1.11
N HIS A 39 -3.98 11.24 1.15
CA HIS A 39 -3.38 10.05 1.75
C HIS A 39 -3.23 8.92 0.72
N PRO A 40 -2.23 9.00 -0.17
CA PRO A 40 -1.98 7.94 -1.14
C PRO A 40 -1.52 6.65 -0.43
N ARG A 41 -1.98 5.50 -0.93
CA ARG A 41 -1.51 4.17 -0.49
C ARG A 41 -0.32 3.66 -1.31
N ILE A 42 0.11 4.47 -2.28
CA ILE A 42 1.29 4.29 -3.11
C ILE A 42 2.28 5.38 -2.73
N THR A 43 3.58 5.07 -2.70
CA THR A 43 4.62 6.07 -2.41
C THR A 43 5.71 6.02 -3.48
N VAL A 44 5.92 7.15 -4.16
CA VAL A 44 7.01 7.32 -5.10
C VAL A 44 8.28 7.66 -4.34
N ILE A 45 9.30 6.81 -4.48
CA ILE A 45 10.62 7.02 -3.91
C ILE A 45 11.55 7.49 -5.02
N LYS A 46 12.31 8.55 -4.73
CA LYS A 46 13.37 9.08 -5.58
C LYS A 46 14.66 9.10 -4.77
N HIS A 47 15.66 8.34 -5.20
CA HIS A 47 16.98 8.36 -4.59
C HIS A 47 18.06 8.29 -5.67
N GLN A 48 18.83 9.37 -5.83
CA GLN A 48 19.83 9.53 -6.90
C GLN A 48 19.22 9.25 -8.29
N GLN A 49 19.67 8.18 -8.96
CA GLN A 49 19.19 7.74 -10.27
C GLN A 49 18.09 6.67 -10.20
N GLN A 50 17.67 6.27 -8.99
CA GLN A 50 16.61 5.29 -8.80
C GLN A 50 15.28 5.98 -8.52
N ARG A 51 14.26 5.58 -9.27
CA ARG A 51 12.88 6.03 -9.11
C ARG A 51 12.00 4.79 -9.12
N SER A 52 11.10 4.69 -8.16
CA SER A 52 10.13 3.58 -8.13
C SER A 52 8.89 3.99 -7.36
N ALA A 53 7.81 3.23 -7.56
CA ALA A 53 6.60 3.32 -6.76
C ALA A 53 6.53 2.11 -5.83
N VAL A 54 6.50 2.37 -4.53
CA VAL A 54 6.24 1.35 -3.51
C VAL A 54 4.74 1.24 -3.32
N THR A 55 4.25 0.01 -3.35
CA THR A 55 2.82 -0.31 -3.24
C THR A 55 2.65 -1.46 -2.24
N CYS A 56 1.43 -1.66 -1.75
CA CYS A 56 1.11 -2.92 -1.08
C CYS A 56 1.21 -4.06 -2.09
N HIS A 57 2.01 -5.08 -1.77
CA HIS A 57 2.18 -6.25 -2.64
C HIS A 57 1.04 -7.27 -2.54
N HIS A 58 0.09 -7.06 -1.62
CA HIS A 58 -0.98 -8.01 -1.31
C HIS A 58 -0.46 -9.45 -1.12
N CYS A 59 0.59 -9.57 -0.29
CA CYS A 59 1.30 -10.82 -0.02
C CYS A 59 0.34 -11.94 0.37
N GLU A 60 0.57 -13.15 -0.14
CA GLU A 60 -0.21 -14.34 0.21
C GLU A 60 -0.10 -14.67 1.70
N ASP A 61 1.12 -14.58 2.23
CA ASP A 61 1.38 -14.88 3.63
C ASP A 61 0.98 -13.73 4.57
N ALA A 62 0.83 -12.51 4.03
CA ALA A 62 0.30 -11.33 4.73
C ALA A 62 0.82 -11.16 6.18
N PRO A 63 2.13 -10.97 6.41
CA PRO A 63 2.69 -10.82 7.76
C PRO A 63 2.05 -9.65 8.54
N CYS A 64 1.64 -8.60 7.81
CA CYS A 64 0.88 -7.49 8.37
C CYS A 64 -0.45 -7.94 9.00
N ALA A 65 -1.20 -8.85 8.35
CA ALA A 65 -2.46 -9.37 8.86
C ALA A 65 -2.26 -10.25 10.10
N ARG A 66 -1.30 -11.18 10.06
CA ARG A 66 -0.99 -12.06 11.20
C ARG A 66 -0.56 -11.29 12.45
N SER A 67 0.13 -10.16 12.27
CA SER A 67 0.61 -9.33 13.38
C SER A 67 -0.46 -8.41 13.98
N CYS A 68 -1.64 -8.27 13.35
CA CYS A 68 -2.66 -7.32 13.79
C CYS A 68 -3.45 -7.90 14.98
N PRO A 69 -3.32 -7.34 16.21
CA PRO A 69 -3.96 -7.92 17.38
C PRO A 69 -5.49 -7.77 17.38
N ASN A 70 -6.03 -6.78 16.64
CA ASN A 70 -7.46 -6.51 16.60
C ASN A 70 -8.16 -7.03 15.33
N GLY A 71 -7.45 -7.82 14.50
CA GLY A 71 -8.01 -8.36 13.25
C GLY A 71 -8.48 -7.27 12.27
N ALA A 72 -7.78 -6.13 12.22
CA ALA A 72 -8.11 -5.01 11.36
C ALA A 72 -7.62 -5.19 9.92
N ILE A 73 -6.78 -6.19 9.64
CA ILE A 73 -6.22 -6.44 8.32
C ILE A 73 -6.60 -7.87 7.91
N SER A 74 -7.17 -8.03 6.72
CA SER A 74 -7.66 -9.32 6.24
C SER A 74 -7.48 -9.46 4.73
N HIS A 75 -7.43 -10.71 4.26
CA HIS A 75 -7.45 -11.03 2.85
C HIS A 75 -8.91 -11.07 2.35
N VAL A 76 -9.22 -10.28 1.32
CA VAL A 76 -10.55 -10.12 0.73
C VAL A 76 -10.37 -10.00 -0.78
N ASP A 77 -11.03 -10.86 -1.56
CA ASP A 77 -11.02 -10.81 -3.04
C ASP A 77 -9.62 -10.72 -3.67
N ASP A 78 -8.72 -11.63 -3.28
CA ASP A 78 -7.32 -11.66 -3.74
C ASP A 78 -6.52 -10.37 -3.37
N SER A 79 -6.94 -9.65 -2.33
CA SER A 79 -6.29 -8.42 -1.87
C SER A 79 -6.19 -8.32 -0.34
N ILE A 80 -5.12 -7.71 0.15
CA ILE A 80 -5.00 -7.30 1.56
C ILE A 80 -5.73 -5.98 1.78
N GLN A 81 -6.72 -6.00 2.67
CA GLN A 81 -7.53 -4.84 3.03
C GLN A 81 -7.41 -4.50 4.51
N VAL A 82 -7.54 -3.20 4.80
CA VAL A 82 -7.49 -2.67 6.17
C VAL A 82 -8.87 -2.09 6.52
N ASN A 83 -9.47 -2.62 7.56
CA ASN A 83 -10.66 -2.05 8.19
C ASN A 83 -10.23 -0.97 9.19
N GLN A 84 -10.41 0.29 8.80
CA GLN A 84 -9.98 1.43 9.62
C GLN A 84 -10.74 1.54 10.94
N GLN A 85 -12.00 1.07 11.02
CA GLN A 85 -12.81 1.09 12.25
C GLN A 85 -12.28 0.12 13.31
N LYS A 86 -11.60 -0.96 12.90
CA LYS A 86 -10.95 -1.91 13.80
C LYS A 86 -9.51 -1.52 14.13
N CYS A 87 -8.91 -0.57 13.42
CA CYS A 87 -7.50 -0.23 13.64
C CYS A 87 -7.33 0.62 14.91
N ILE A 88 -6.55 0.12 15.87
CA ILE A 88 -6.22 0.84 17.12
C ILE A 88 -4.91 1.62 17.06
N GLY A 89 -4.25 1.68 15.90
CA GLY A 89 -3.01 2.44 15.73
C GLY A 89 -1.78 1.87 16.45
N CYS A 90 -1.77 0.57 16.79
CA CYS A 90 -0.66 -0.07 17.53
C CYS A 90 0.64 -0.26 16.71
N LYS A 91 0.58 -0.08 15.38
CA LYS A 91 1.71 -0.17 14.43
C LYS A 91 2.43 -1.53 14.34
N SER A 92 1.91 -2.60 14.95
CA SER A 92 2.48 -3.96 14.83
C SER A 92 2.67 -4.41 13.38
N CYS A 93 1.74 -4.05 12.50
CA CYS A 93 1.79 -4.38 11.07
C CYS A 93 2.97 -3.71 10.34
N VAL A 94 3.40 -2.52 10.77
CA VAL A 94 4.56 -1.83 10.19
C VAL A 94 5.85 -2.54 10.58
N VAL A 95 5.96 -2.94 11.86
CA VAL A 95 7.12 -3.69 12.37
C VAL A 95 7.22 -5.04 11.69
N ALA A 96 6.09 -5.75 11.53
CA ALA A 96 6.05 -7.04 10.87
C ALA A 96 6.56 -6.99 9.41
N PHE A 97 6.27 -5.91 8.69
CA PHE A 97 6.75 -5.72 7.32
C PHE A 97 8.28 -5.58 7.24
N HIS A 98 8.93 -5.01 8.26
CA HIS A 98 10.39 -4.90 8.33
C HIS A 98 11.08 -6.22 8.70
N LEU A 99 10.41 -7.09 9.46
CA LEU A 99 11.00 -8.32 10.01
C LEU A 99 10.76 -9.54 9.11
N VAL A 100 9.67 -9.57 8.37
CA VAL A 100 9.27 -10.73 7.56
C VAL A 100 9.16 -10.32 6.11
N ARG A 101 9.88 -11.01 5.23
CA ARG A 101 9.76 -10.78 3.78
C ARG A 101 8.36 -11.19 3.33
N CYS A 102 7.65 -10.25 2.73
CA CYS A 102 6.44 -10.50 1.97
C CYS A 102 6.71 -11.58 0.91
N LYS A 103 6.03 -12.72 0.99
CA LYS A 103 5.98 -13.64 -0.14
C LYS A 103 4.97 -13.10 -1.14
N SER A 104 5.51 -12.52 -2.20
CA SER A 104 4.81 -12.34 -3.46
C SER A 104 5.17 -13.58 -4.27
N PHE A 105 4.20 -14.44 -4.57
CA PHE A 105 4.34 -15.75 -5.24
C PHE A 105 4.71 -16.94 -4.36
#